data_AF-A0A927UAZ7-F1
#
_entry.id   AF-A0A927UAZ7-F1
#
_cell.length_a   1.000
_cell.length_b   1.000
_cell.length_c   1.000
_cell.angle_alpha   90.00
_cell.angle_beta   90.00
_cell.angle_gamma   90.00
#
_symmetry.space_group_name_H-M   'P 1'
#
loop_
_entity.id
_entity.type
_entity.pdbx_description
1 polymer ?
#
loop_
_entity_poly.entity_id
_entity_poly.type
_entity_poly.pdbx_seq_one_letter_code
_entity_poly.pdbx_strand_id
1 'polypeptide(L)'
;MILNWMNGYGALALILLCVGLFFEIAYIGTILANRKGRHVSGVLLMAGIFFCLALAAFPLTRRIWFCGMLFDVSFYAVIYTIIVELKPNKNKYKYRITVLSDNTEFEDYKGEHGLSLYIEYGPDKILLDAGRSGLFLENAKKLGIDLSEVDIAVLSHSHYDHADGLDEFFKVNDTAKVYMRKEAGECYYSMHDDGMKYIGPKKGMLEKYKDRIVYVEEDLTYIGKSSYTIALLPHSTHGLSSLGENAKLYKKVGEDYVPDDFSHEQTLCIDNGKGLIIINSCSHGGVENIINEVRKEYDGYSQKRSVYAYIGGFHLFKSSDEEIIKLANTLKEVECERFITGHCTGDHAYEVLKNELGDRVEQFHAGMLIEL
;
A
#
# COMPACT_ATOMS: atom_id res chain seq x y z
N MET A 1 71.90 -9.53 -6.66
CA MET A 1 70.75 -10.00 -7.47
C MET A 1 69.43 -10.09 -6.70
N ILE A 2 69.43 -10.31 -5.38
CA ILE A 2 68.19 -10.36 -4.57
C ILE A 2 67.66 -8.96 -4.17
N LEU A 3 68.56 -7.96 -4.02
CA LEU A 3 68.18 -6.57 -3.67
C LEU A 3 67.48 -5.78 -4.80
N ASN A 4 67.56 -6.21 -6.06
CA ASN A 4 66.81 -5.59 -7.17
C ASN A 4 65.42 -6.21 -7.40
N TRP A 5 65.09 -7.31 -6.73
CA TRP A 5 63.79 -7.98 -6.83
C TRP A 5 62.76 -7.36 -5.86
N MET A 6 63.23 -6.74 -4.78
CA MET A 6 62.37 -6.10 -3.76
C MET A 6 61.88 -4.68 -4.14
N ASN A 7 62.55 -3.98 -5.06
CA ASN A 7 62.21 -2.58 -5.38
C ASN A 7 60.97 -2.41 -6.29
N GLY A 8 60.58 -3.45 -7.04
CA GLY A 8 59.42 -3.37 -7.95
C GLY A 8 58.11 -3.91 -7.35
N TYR A 9 58.18 -5.03 -6.63
CA TYR A 9 57.01 -5.68 -6.05
C TYR A 9 56.66 -5.16 -4.65
N GLY A 10 57.65 -4.69 -3.87
CA GLY A 10 57.40 -4.06 -2.58
C GLY A 10 56.62 -2.75 -2.72
N ALA A 11 56.97 -1.92 -3.71
CA ALA A 11 56.23 -0.71 -4.03
C ALA A 11 54.80 -1.01 -4.52
N LEU A 12 54.63 -2.03 -5.37
CA LEU A 12 53.31 -2.45 -5.86
C LEU A 12 52.41 -2.98 -4.72
N ALA A 13 52.97 -3.78 -3.80
CA ALA A 13 52.26 -4.28 -2.64
C ALA A 13 51.86 -3.15 -1.68
N LEU A 14 52.75 -2.18 -1.43
CA LEU A 14 52.47 -1.02 -0.61
C LEU A 14 51.35 -0.15 -1.23
N ILE A 15 51.39 0.05 -2.55
CA ILE A 15 50.38 0.82 -3.29
C ILE A 15 49.03 0.09 -3.28
N LEU A 16 48.99 -1.22 -3.47
CA LEU A 16 47.76 -2.02 -3.37
C LEU A 16 47.15 -1.96 -1.96
N LEU A 17 47.99 -1.98 -0.92
CA LEU A 17 47.58 -1.76 0.47
C LEU A 17 47.01 -0.34 0.67
N CYS A 18 47.66 0.69 0.14
CA CYS A 18 47.17 2.06 0.22
C CYS A 18 45.85 2.27 -0.54
N VAL A 19 45.69 1.65 -1.71
CA VAL A 19 44.44 1.68 -2.49
C VAL A 19 43.33 0.92 -1.74
N GLY A 20 43.62 -0.26 -1.19
CA GLY A 20 42.68 -1.02 -0.36
C GLY A 20 42.21 -0.24 0.86
N LEU A 21 43.13 0.34 1.62
CA LEU A 21 42.82 1.21 2.77
C LEU A 21 41.99 2.44 2.35
N PHE A 22 42.28 3.04 1.20
CA PHE A 22 41.53 4.18 0.70
C PHE A 22 40.08 3.81 0.35
N PHE A 23 39.86 2.65 -0.28
CA PHE A 23 38.51 2.14 -0.55
C PHE A 23 37.76 1.79 0.74
N GLU A 24 38.43 1.23 1.76
CA GLU A 24 37.81 1.01 3.08
C GLU A 24 37.44 2.34 3.75
N ILE A 25 38.30 3.35 3.69
CA ILE A 25 38.01 4.68 4.26
C ILE A 25 36.87 5.36 3.49
N ALA A 26 36.83 5.26 2.17
CA ALA A 26 35.73 5.78 1.35
C ALA A 26 34.41 5.02 1.60
N TYR A 27 34.46 3.71 1.81
CA TYR A 27 33.35 2.86 2.22
C TYR A 27 32.80 3.28 3.60
N ILE A 28 33.67 3.44 4.60
CA ILE A 28 33.29 3.93 5.95
C ILE A 28 32.72 5.35 5.87
N GLY A 29 33.33 6.23 5.07
CA GLY A 29 32.85 7.58 4.83
C GLY A 29 31.46 7.61 4.19
N THR A 30 31.18 6.70 3.26
CA THR A 30 29.88 6.56 2.60
C THR A 30 28.81 6.03 3.56
N ILE A 31 29.14 5.03 4.40
CA ILE A 31 28.24 4.55 5.47
C ILE A 31 27.90 5.67 6.46
N LEU A 32 28.89 6.47 6.86
CA LEU A 32 28.70 7.58 7.79
C LEU A 32 27.93 8.75 7.17
N ALA A 33 28.13 9.05 5.89
CA ALA A 33 27.37 10.07 5.15
C ALA A 33 25.90 9.66 4.97
N ASN A 34 25.64 8.38 4.68
CA ASN A 34 24.30 7.83 4.53
C ASN A 34 23.53 7.82 5.87
N ARG A 35 24.19 7.45 6.99
CA ARG A 35 23.61 7.58 8.34
C ARG A 35 23.21 9.01 8.71
N LYS A 36 23.76 10.03 8.05
CA LYS A 36 23.47 11.46 8.29
C LYS A 36 22.65 12.11 7.16
N GLY A 37 22.12 11.34 6.21
CA GLY A 37 21.25 11.84 5.14
C GLY A 37 21.94 12.78 4.14
N ARG A 38 23.25 12.64 3.92
CA ARG A 38 24.00 13.49 2.96
C ARG A 38 24.18 12.78 1.62
N HIS A 39 24.15 13.55 0.52
CA HIS A 39 24.37 13.02 -0.83
C HIS A 39 25.79 12.43 -0.99
N VAL A 40 25.83 11.17 -1.46
CA VAL A 40 27.02 10.33 -1.61
C VAL A 40 27.90 10.73 -2.82
N SER A 41 27.36 11.53 -3.74
CA SER A 41 28.00 11.88 -5.02
C SER A 41 29.35 12.60 -4.87
N GLY A 42 29.54 13.43 -3.83
CA GLY A 42 30.78 14.16 -3.62
C GLY A 42 31.97 13.28 -3.22
N VAL A 43 31.72 12.19 -2.49
CA VAL A 43 32.77 11.26 -2.02
C VAL A 43 33.27 10.40 -3.19
N LEU A 44 32.37 9.96 -4.06
CA LEU A 44 32.69 9.18 -5.26
C LEU A 44 33.44 10.00 -6.31
N LEU A 45 33.10 11.28 -6.48
CA LEU A 45 33.78 12.18 -7.42
C LEU A 45 35.25 12.40 -7.02
N MET A 46 35.51 12.61 -5.72
CA MET A 46 36.87 12.79 -5.19
C MET A 46 37.71 11.50 -5.34
N ALA A 47 37.10 10.33 -5.14
CA ALA A 47 37.75 9.05 -5.38
C ALA A 47 38.13 8.85 -6.86
N GLY A 48 37.28 9.28 -7.80
CA GLY A 48 37.56 9.25 -9.23
C GLY A 48 38.72 10.14 -9.66
N ILE A 49 38.87 11.33 -9.06
CA ILE A 49 39.97 12.26 -9.38
C ILE A 49 41.32 11.73 -8.90
N PHE A 50 41.40 11.22 -7.67
CA PHE A 50 42.63 10.60 -7.15
C PHE A 50 43.05 9.37 -7.98
N PHE A 51 42.08 8.64 -8.50
CA PHE A 51 42.28 7.49 -9.37
C PHE A 51 42.91 7.86 -10.73
N CYS A 52 42.42 8.93 -11.39
CA CYS A 52 43.01 9.42 -12.63
C CYS A 52 44.46 9.88 -12.45
N LEU A 53 44.78 10.50 -11.31
CA LEU A 53 46.15 10.92 -10.97
C LEU A 53 47.08 9.73 -10.71
N ALA A 54 46.60 8.67 -10.04
CA ALA A 54 47.37 7.45 -9.80
C ALA A 54 47.64 6.65 -11.09
N LEU A 55 46.68 6.58 -12.01
CA LEU A 55 46.86 5.94 -13.33
C LEU A 55 47.88 6.66 -14.22
N ALA A 56 47.99 7.98 -14.09
CA ALA A 56 48.93 8.79 -14.87
C ALA A 56 50.40 8.44 -14.59
N ALA A 57 50.70 7.85 -13.42
CA ALA A 57 52.05 7.48 -13.00
C ALA A 57 52.59 6.16 -13.58
N PHE A 58 51.78 5.37 -14.32
CA PHE A 58 52.19 4.07 -14.86
C PHE A 58 52.47 4.09 -16.37
N PRO A 59 53.45 3.29 -16.85
CA PRO A 59 53.69 3.05 -18.28
C PRO A 59 52.46 2.41 -18.97
N LEU A 60 52.21 2.79 -20.23
CA LEU A 60 51.02 2.46 -21.01
C LEU A 60 50.68 0.95 -21.05
N THR A 61 51.70 0.09 -21.04
CA THR A 61 51.58 -1.38 -21.14
C THR A 61 51.01 -2.05 -19.89
N ARG A 62 51.00 -1.38 -18.72
CA ARG A 62 50.40 -1.91 -17.48
C ARG A 62 49.02 -1.31 -17.16
N ARG A 63 48.59 -0.28 -17.90
CA ARG A 63 47.28 0.36 -17.71
C ARG A 63 46.12 -0.54 -18.11
N ILE A 64 46.29 -1.38 -19.13
CA ILE A 64 45.24 -2.26 -19.67
C ILE A 64 44.86 -3.36 -18.66
N TRP A 65 45.84 -3.97 -17.99
CA TRP A 65 45.59 -4.98 -16.96
C TRP A 65 44.91 -4.40 -15.72
N PHE A 66 45.30 -3.18 -15.31
CA PHE A 66 44.69 -2.49 -14.18
C PHE A 66 43.24 -2.06 -14.47
N CYS A 67 42.95 -1.57 -15.69
CA CYS A 67 41.60 -1.21 -16.11
C CYS A 67 40.66 -2.42 -16.18
N GLY A 68 41.14 -3.60 -16.59
CA GLY A 68 40.33 -4.83 -16.62
C GLY A 68 39.89 -5.30 -15.23
N MET A 69 40.83 -5.36 -14.27
CA MET A 69 40.53 -5.78 -12.90
C MET A 69 39.60 -4.80 -12.17
N LEU A 70 39.68 -3.51 -12.49
CA LEU A 70 38.84 -2.47 -11.91
C LEU A 70 37.46 -2.39 -12.55
N PHE A 71 37.29 -2.78 -13.80
CA PHE A 71 35.96 -2.91 -14.39
C PHE A 71 35.15 -3.95 -13.62
N ASP A 72 35.76 -5.07 -13.23
CA ASP A 72 35.13 -6.08 -12.39
C ASP A 72 34.81 -5.54 -10.99
N VAL A 73 35.76 -4.95 -10.27
CA VAL A 73 35.48 -4.43 -8.90
C VAL A 73 34.44 -3.29 -8.92
N SER A 74 34.47 -2.42 -9.93
CA SER A 74 33.51 -1.32 -10.05
C SER A 74 32.12 -1.82 -10.43
N PHE A 75 32.04 -2.84 -11.29
CA PHE A 75 30.78 -3.49 -11.66
C PHE A 75 30.18 -4.24 -10.46
N TYR A 76 31.00 -4.96 -9.68
CA TYR A 76 30.58 -5.59 -8.43
C TYR A 76 30.18 -4.56 -7.37
N ALA A 77 30.89 -3.44 -7.24
CA ALA A 77 30.54 -2.38 -6.31
C ALA A 77 29.22 -1.71 -6.71
N VAL A 78 29.00 -1.40 -7.99
CA VAL A 78 27.73 -0.86 -8.48
C VAL A 78 26.59 -1.85 -8.31
N ILE A 79 26.78 -3.12 -8.67
CA ILE A 79 25.78 -4.17 -8.44
C ILE A 79 25.53 -4.35 -6.94
N TYR A 80 26.55 -4.30 -6.10
CA TYR A 80 26.40 -4.42 -4.64
C TYR A 80 25.70 -3.20 -4.03
N THR A 81 26.01 -1.98 -4.50
CA THR A 81 25.30 -0.77 -4.10
C THR A 81 23.83 -0.85 -4.53
N ILE A 82 23.55 -1.27 -5.78
CA ILE A 82 22.19 -1.53 -6.25
C ILE A 82 21.53 -2.60 -5.37
N ILE A 83 22.19 -3.71 -5.04
CA ILE A 83 21.65 -4.77 -4.15
C ILE A 83 21.43 -4.25 -2.72
N VAL A 84 22.28 -3.38 -2.19
CA VAL A 84 22.16 -2.81 -0.83
C VAL A 84 21.10 -1.73 -0.77
N GLU A 85 20.95 -0.93 -1.83
CA GLU A 85 19.95 0.12 -1.99
C GLU A 85 18.57 -0.47 -2.30
N LEU A 86 18.54 -1.61 -3.00
CA LEU A 86 17.35 -2.45 -3.20
C LEU A 86 17.09 -3.44 -2.04
N LYS A 87 18.00 -3.60 -1.08
CA LYS A 87 17.74 -4.45 0.08
C LYS A 87 16.67 -3.76 0.92
N PRO A 88 15.45 -4.31 1.02
CA PRO A 88 14.41 -3.70 1.83
C PRO A 88 14.93 -3.62 3.26
N ASN A 89 14.99 -2.40 3.79
CA ASN A 89 15.42 -2.18 5.15
C ASN A 89 14.36 -2.81 6.06
N LYS A 90 14.65 -4.02 6.57
CA LYS A 90 13.72 -4.88 7.30
C LYS A 90 13.06 -4.24 8.53
N ASN A 91 13.56 -3.09 8.98
CA ASN A 91 13.07 -2.34 10.14
C ASN A 91 12.55 -0.92 9.81
N LYS A 92 12.47 -0.49 8.54
CA LYS A 92 12.23 0.93 8.26
C LYS A 92 10.76 1.34 8.14
N TYR A 93 9.85 0.43 7.83
CA TYR A 93 8.45 0.79 7.63
C TYR A 93 7.60 0.03 8.66
N LYS A 94 7.26 0.72 9.75
CA LYS A 94 6.12 0.33 10.58
C LYS A 94 4.86 0.62 9.77
N TYR A 95 3.96 -0.34 9.69
CA TYR A 95 2.61 -0.16 9.16
C TYR A 95 1.77 0.34 10.30
N ARG A 96 1.12 1.48 10.12
CA ARG A 96 0.13 1.97 11.06
C ARG A 96 -1.13 2.23 10.27
N ILE A 97 -2.17 1.50 10.61
CA ILE A 97 -3.51 1.72 10.05
C ILE A 97 -4.36 2.20 11.22
N THR A 98 -4.84 3.43 11.15
CA THR A 98 -5.70 4.03 12.17
C THR A 98 -7.11 4.15 11.64
N VAL A 99 -8.07 3.60 12.38
CA VAL A 99 -9.48 3.67 12.03
C VAL A 99 -10.01 5.04 12.45
N LEU A 100 -10.24 5.93 11.48
CA LEU A 100 -10.74 7.28 11.72
C LEU A 100 -12.26 7.32 11.83
N SER A 101 -12.96 6.43 11.12
CA SER A 101 -14.41 6.26 11.19
C SER A 101 -14.74 4.78 11.10
N ASP A 102 -15.68 4.34 11.92
CA ASP A 102 -16.31 3.03 11.89
C ASP A 102 -17.69 3.12 12.56
N ASN A 103 -18.52 2.09 12.39
CA ASN A 103 -19.82 1.96 13.02
C ASN A 103 -19.71 1.86 14.55
N THR A 104 -18.63 1.26 15.07
CA THR A 104 -18.43 1.02 16.50
C THR A 104 -17.64 2.18 17.11
N GLU A 105 -18.30 2.96 17.97
CA GLU A 105 -17.65 3.99 18.78
C GLU A 105 -16.81 3.36 19.91
N PHE A 106 -15.72 4.03 20.30
CA PHE A 106 -14.88 3.58 21.41
C PHE A 106 -14.27 4.76 22.15
N GLU A 107 -14.39 4.75 23.48
CA GLU A 107 -13.95 5.85 24.35
C GLU A 107 -14.44 7.23 23.84
N ASP A 108 -13.51 8.13 23.52
CA ASP A 108 -13.80 9.48 23.05
C ASP A 108 -13.98 9.57 21.52
N TYR A 109 -13.81 8.47 20.79
CA TYR A 109 -13.92 8.40 19.33
C TYR A 109 -15.33 7.99 18.92
N LYS A 110 -16.03 8.89 18.24
CA LYS A 110 -17.41 8.66 17.83
C LYS A 110 -17.47 7.82 16.56
N GLY A 111 -18.51 6.99 16.48
CA GLY A 111 -18.80 6.14 15.33
C GLY A 111 -19.91 6.73 14.45
N GLU A 112 -19.90 6.33 13.18
CA GLU A 112 -20.97 6.57 12.23
C GLU A 112 -21.09 5.37 11.28
N HIS A 113 -22.23 5.23 10.59
CA HIS A 113 -22.30 4.30 9.48
C HIS A 113 -21.41 4.80 8.34
N GLY A 114 -20.17 4.30 8.29
CA GLY A 114 -19.15 4.64 7.32
C GLY A 114 -17.74 4.28 7.77
N LEU A 115 -16.84 4.07 6.81
CA LEU A 115 -15.45 3.69 7.07
C LEU A 115 -14.49 4.78 6.59
N SER A 116 -13.44 5.03 7.38
CA SER A 116 -12.28 5.79 6.94
C SER A 116 -11.04 5.27 7.66
N LEU A 117 -9.99 4.97 6.89
CA LEU A 117 -8.72 4.46 7.38
C LEU A 117 -7.59 5.41 7.00
N TYR A 118 -6.77 5.79 7.98
CA TYR A 118 -5.52 6.49 7.75
C TYR A 118 -4.36 5.50 7.82
N ILE A 119 -3.60 5.42 6.73
CA ILE A 119 -2.57 4.40 6.54
C ILE A 119 -1.22 5.11 6.39
N GLU A 120 -0.28 4.78 7.26
CA GLU A 120 1.12 5.19 7.14
C GLU A 120 1.95 3.99 6.68
N TYR A 121 2.55 4.13 5.50
CA TYR A 121 3.48 3.15 4.97
C TYR A 121 4.73 3.85 4.43
N GLY A 122 5.78 3.83 5.24
CA GLY A 122 7.03 4.50 4.91
C GLY A 122 6.86 6.00 4.67
N PRO A 123 7.20 6.53 3.48
CA PRO A 123 7.01 7.95 3.17
C PRO A 123 5.57 8.31 2.78
N ASP A 124 4.68 7.32 2.64
CA ASP A 124 3.30 7.52 2.17
C ASP A 124 2.32 7.64 3.33
N LYS A 125 1.50 8.69 3.27
CA LYS A 125 0.31 8.87 4.11
C LYS A 125 -0.92 8.78 3.22
N ILE A 126 -1.74 7.76 3.45
CA ILE A 126 -2.87 7.42 2.60
C ILE A 126 -4.16 7.53 3.40
N LEU A 127 -5.18 8.16 2.82
CA LEU A 127 -6.54 8.11 3.32
C LEU A 127 -7.35 7.14 2.45
N LEU A 128 -7.81 6.02 3.02
CA LEU A 128 -8.76 5.13 2.35
C LEU A 128 -10.17 5.42 2.89
N ASP A 129 -11.04 5.90 2.01
CA ASP A 129 -12.38 6.39 2.31
C ASP A 129 -12.42 7.55 3.32
N ALA A 130 -13.55 8.25 3.36
CA ALA A 130 -13.75 9.42 4.20
C ALA A 130 -15.02 9.33 5.05
N GLY A 131 -15.60 8.13 5.21
CA GLY A 131 -16.85 7.98 5.93
C GLY A 131 -18.01 8.73 5.27
N ARG A 132 -19.05 8.97 6.08
CA ARG A 132 -20.28 9.65 5.66
C ARG A 132 -20.22 11.15 5.87
N SER A 133 -19.44 11.62 6.84
CA SER A 133 -19.46 13.02 7.27
C SER A 133 -18.06 13.53 7.61
N GLY A 134 -17.95 14.70 8.24
CA GLY A 134 -16.68 15.23 8.76
C GLY A 134 -16.18 14.49 10.02
N LEU A 135 -16.85 13.44 10.48
CA LEU A 135 -16.51 12.76 11.73
C LEU A 135 -15.09 12.18 11.73
N PHE A 136 -14.63 11.62 10.62
CA PHE A 136 -13.25 11.11 10.49
C PHE A 136 -12.20 12.21 10.75
N LEU A 137 -12.48 13.48 10.39
CA LEU A 137 -11.61 14.63 10.68
C LEU A 137 -11.59 14.96 12.17
N GLU A 138 -12.75 14.89 12.83
CA GLU A 138 -12.85 15.12 14.28
C GLU A 138 -12.05 14.07 15.06
N ASN A 139 -12.19 12.80 14.68
CA ASN A 139 -11.43 11.70 15.27
C ASN A 139 -9.93 11.82 14.95
N ALA A 140 -9.55 12.13 13.70
CA ALA A 140 -8.15 12.38 13.34
C ALA A 140 -7.52 13.48 14.20
N LYS A 141 -8.23 14.59 14.42
CA LYS A 141 -7.76 15.69 15.28
C LYS A 141 -7.54 15.24 16.72
N LYS A 142 -8.42 14.41 17.29
CA LYS A 142 -8.26 13.84 18.64
C LYS A 142 -7.06 12.90 18.73
N LEU A 143 -6.79 12.15 17.66
CA LEU A 143 -5.65 11.25 17.52
C LEU A 143 -4.33 11.98 17.24
N GLY A 144 -4.36 13.31 17.03
CA GLY A 144 -3.19 14.10 16.66
C GLY A 144 -2.71 13.84 15.22
N ILE A 145 -3.60 13.36 14.34
CA ILE A 145 -3.33 13.12 12.92
C ILE A 145 -3.74 14.36 12.12
N ASP A 146 -2.80 14.90 11.35
CA ASP A 146 -3.05 16.02 10.43
C ASP A 146 -3.34 15.51 9.02
N LEU A 147 -4.62 15.56 8.62
CA LEU A 147 -5.06 15.10 7.30
C LEU A 147 -4.70 16.05 6.15
N SER A 148 -4.21 17.26 6.43
CA SER A 148 -3.62 18.12 5.41
C SER A 148 -2.29 17.56 4.88
N GLU A 149 -1.64 16.67 5.64
CA GLU A 149 -0.39 16.01 5.26
C GLU A 149 -0.60 14.69 4.48
N VAL A 150 -1.85 14.27 4.24
CA VAL A 150 -2.15 13.11 3.39
C VAL A 150 -1.60 13.36 2.00
N ASP A 151 -0.86 12.38 1.48
CA ASP A 151 -0.26 12.44 0.14
C ASP A 151 -1.25 12.00 -0.94
N ILE A 152 -2.03 10.96 -0.63
CA ILE A 152 -2.94 10.29 -1.56
C ILE A 152 -4.21 9.89 -0.80
N ALA A 153 -5.37 10.06 -1.43
CA ALA A 153 -6.58 9.41 -0.96
C ALA A 153 -7.10 8.41 -1.99
N VAL A 154 -7.83 7.42 -1.52
CA VAL A 154 -8.42 6.35 -2.31
C VAL A 154 -9.88 6.23 -1.90
N LEU A 155 -10.79 6.23 -2.86
CA LEU A 155 -12.17 5.81 -2.64
C LEU A 155 -12.28 4.33 -3.02
N SER A 156 -12.67 3.49 -2.06
CA SER A 156 -12.85 2.06 -2.25
C SER A 156 -13.98 1.79 -3.24
N HIS A 157 -15.13 2.45 -3.07
CA HIS A 157 -16.31 2.32 -3.92
C HIS A 157 -17.27 3.51 -3.71
N SER A 158 -18.27 3.66 -4.60
CA SER A 158 -19.13 4.83 -4.69
C SER A 158 -20.42 4.74 -3.85
N HIS A 159 -20.29 4.39 -2.57
CA HIS A 159 -21.38 4.56 -1.61
C HIS A 159 -21.17 5.77 -0.69
N TYR A 160 -22.27 6.41 -0.30
CA TYR A 160 -22.27 7.65 0.46
C TYR A 160 -21.52 7.56 1.79
N ASP A 161 -21.54 6.40 2.44
CA ASP A 161 -20.89 6.11 3.72
C ASP A 161 -19.37 5.89 3.60
N HIS A 162 -18.83 5.95 2.39
CA HIS A 162 -17.39 5.96 2.12
C HIS A 162 -16.95 7.27 1.45
N ALA A 163 -17.84 7.86 0.64
CA ALA A 163 -17.50 8.95 -0.26
C ALA A 163 -17.87 10.35 0.26
N ASP A 164 -18.94 10.51 1.05
CA ASP A 164 -19.50 11.84 1.32
C ASP A 164 -18.58 12.72 2.15
N GLY A 165 -17.78 12.14 3.05
CA GLY A 165 -16.77 12.88 3.81
C GLY A 165 -15.64 13.45 2.95
N LEU A 166 -15.50 13.02 1.69
CA LEU A 166 -14.49 13.58 0.78
C LEU A 166 -14.71 15.08 0.54
N ASP A 167 -15.96 15.58 0.58
CA ASP A 167 -16.22 17.03 0.47
C ASP A 167 -15.52 17.81 1.60
N GLU A 168 -15.42 17.23 2.81
CA GLU A 168 -14.67 17.84 3.91
C GLU A 168 -13.16 17.63 3.76
N PHE A 169 -12.71 16.45 3.28
CA PHE A 169 -11.30 16.19 2.99
C PHE A 169 -10.72 17.21 1.99
N PHE A 170 -11.44 17.48 0.89
CA PHE A 170 -11.00 18.45 -0.12
C PHE A 170 -10.87 19.88 0.41
N LYS A 171 -11.56 20.23 1.51
CA LYS A 171 -11.47 21.57 2.13
C LYS A 171 -10.25 21.73 3.03
N VAL A 172 -9.74 20.62 3.60
CA VAL A 172 -8.60 20.62 4.52
C VAL A 172 -7.30 20.22 3.84
N ASN A 173 -7.37 19.54 2.70
CA ASN A 173 -6.22 19.06 1.94
C ASN A 173 -6.22 19.61 0.51
N ASP A 174 -5.23 20.45 0.20
CA ASP A 174 -5.13 21.15 -1.09
C ASP A 174 -4.29 20.42 -2.15
N THR A 175 -3.67 19.29 -1.82
CA THR A 175 -2.62 18.66 -2.66
C THR A 175 -2.94 17.23 -3.11
N ALA A 176 -3.45 16.37 -2.23
CA ALA A 176 -3.63 14.95 -2.48
C ALA A 176 -4.55 14.67 -3.69
N LYS A 177 -4.16 13.71 -4.53
CA LYS A 177 -5.09 13.16 -5.53
C LYS A 177 -5.97 12.11 -4.89
N VAL A 178 -7.22 12.01 -5.35
CA VAL A 178 -8.19 11.00 -4.92
C VAL A 178 -8.37 9.99 -6.04
N TYR A 179 -7.95 8.77 -5.81
CA TYR A 179 -8.03 7.68 -6.78
C TYR A 179 -9.34 6.91 -6.61
N MET A 180 -10.04 6.67 -7.71
CA MET A 180 -11.28 5.88 -7.74
C MET A 180 -11.41 5.15 -9.07
N ARG A 181 -12.16 4.04 -9.13
CA ARG A 181 -12.44 3.35 -10.40
C ARG A 181 -13.11 4.29 -11.40
N LYS A 182 -12.86 4.10 -12.69
CA LYS A 182 -13.56 4.85 -13.76
C LYS A 182 -15.08 4.69 -13.68
N GLU A 183 -15.52 3.52 -13.23
CA GLU A 183 -16.94 3.20 -13.05
C GLU A 183 -17.54 3.88 -11.80
N ALA A 184 -16.72 4.46 -10.92
CA ALA A 184 -17.18 5.24 -9.79
C ALA A 184 -18.04 6.43 -10.25
N GLY A 185 -19.13 6.69 -9.54
CA GLY A 185 -20.13 7.62 -10.01
C GLY A 185 -21.23 7.93 -9.02
N GLU A 186 -22.06 8.90 -9.39
CA GLU A 186 -23.19 9.37 -8.59
C GLU A 186 -24.49 8.70 -9.06
N CYS A 187 -24.52 7.38 -9.20
CA CYS A 187 -25.65 6.65 -9.80
C CYS A 187 -26.09 5.39 -9.04
N TYR A 188 -25.70 5.24 -7.77
CA TYR A 188 -25.99 4.04 -6.97
C TYR A 188 -27.25 4.18 -6.11
N TYR A 189 -27.99 3.08 -6.02
CA TYR A 189 -29.28 3.00 -5.36
C TYR A 189 -29.44 1.67 -4.59
N SER A 190 -30.22 1.69 -3.52
CA SER A 190 -30.71 0.48 -2.85
C SER A 190 -32.23 0.38 -2.99
N MET A 191 -32.75 -0.82 -3.24
CA MET A 191 -34.19 -1.08 -3.29
C MET A 191 -34.72 -1.38 -1.88
N HIS A 192 -35.67 -0.55 -1.44
CA HIS A 192 -36.44 -0.73 -0.22
C HIS A 192 -37.91 -0.99 -0.55
N ASP A 193 -38.71 -1.35 0.47
CA ASP A 193 -40.15 -1.61 0.30
C ASP A 193 -40.92 -0.39 -0.23
N ASP A 194 -40.41 0.83 0.02
CA ASP A 194 -40.96 2.10 -0.44
C ASP A 194 -40.25 2.65 -1.71
N GLY A 195 -39.43 1.82 -2.37
CA GLY A 195 -38.81 2.11 -3.67
C GLY A 195 -37.29 2.32 -3.62
N MET A 196 -36.76 2.85 -4.74
CA MET A 196 -35.32 3.09 -4.90
C MET A 196 -34.86 4.28 -4.05
N LYS A 197 -33.85 4.06 -3.20
CA LYS A 197 -33.18 5.10 -2.41
C LYS A 197 -31.79 5.33 -2.97
N TYR A 198 -31.44 6.60 -3.17
CA TYR A 198 -30.10 6.97 -3.59
C TYR A 198 -29.08 6.69 -2.48
N ILE A 199 -28.01 5.98 -2.81
CA ILE A 199 -26.90 5.64 -1.90
C ILE A 199 -25.53 6.00 -2.50
N GLY A 200 -25.48 6.65 -3.66
CA GLY A 200 -24.23 7.14 -4.22
C GLY A 200 -23.67 8.36 -3.49
N PRO A 201 -22.49 8.86 -3.88
CA PRO A 201 -21.89 10.06 -3.30
C PRO A 201 -22.79 11.29 -3.48
N LYS A 202 -22.63 12.32 -2.65
CA LYS A 202 -23.37 13.58 -2.77
C LYS A 202 -23.34 14.11 -4.22
N LYS A 203 -24.52 14.32 -4.79
CA LYS A 203 -24.69 14.79 -6.17
C LYS A 203 -23.89 16.06 -6.45
N GLY A 204 -23.12 16.06 -7.55
CA GLY A 204 -22.25 17.14 -8.00
C GLY A 204 -20.88 17.20 -7.32
N MET A 205 -20.59 16.33 -6.34
CA MET A 205 -19.30 16.31 -5.65
C MET A 205 -18.16 15.93 -6.61
N LEU A 206 -18.37 14.92 -7.46
CA LEU A 206 -17.32 14.46 -8.37
C LEU A 206 -16.97 15.52 -9.41
N GLU A 207 -17.98 16.21 -9.96
CA GLU A 207 -17.75 17.32 -10.90
C GLU A 207 -17.08 18.52 -10.22
N LYS A 208 -17.49 18.86 -9.00
CA LYS A 208 -16.92 19.97 -8.22
C LYS A 208 -15.42 19.79 -7.98
N TYR A 209 -14.95 18.56 -7.80
CA TYR A 209 -13.55 18.25 -7.47
C TYR A 209 -12.81 17.47 -8.57
N LYS A 210 -13.30 17.49 -9.80
CA LYS A 210 -12.74 16.69 -10.92
C LYS A 210 -11.23 16.86 -11.12
N ASP A 211 -10.68 18.05 -10.87
CA ASP A 211 -9.24 18.32 -11.03
C ASP A 211 -8.36 17.61 -9.98
N ARG A 212 -8.97 17.14 -8.88
CA ARG A 212 -8.33 16.39 -7.81
C ARG A 212 -8.57 14.88 -7.90
N ILE A 213 -9.47 14.44 -8.78
CA ILE A 213 -9.84 13.03 -8.94
C ILE A 213 -8.99 12.40 -10.04
N VAL A 214 -8.55 11.16 -9.80
CA VAL A 214 -7.85 10.32 -10.77
C VAL A 214 -8.67 9.04 -10.95
N TYR A 215 -9.19 8.84 -12.15
CA TYR A 215 -9.92 7.63 -12.51
C TYR A 215 -8.95 6.53 -12.91
N VAL A 216 -9.07 5.38 -12.24
CA VAL A 216 -8.26 4.18 -12.47
C VAL A 216 -9.01 3.29 -13.46
N GLU A 217 -8.33 2.89 -14.54
CA GLU A 217 -8.90 2.00 -15.57
C GLU A 217 -8.22 0.64 -15.58
N GLU A 218 -6.93 0.62 -15.24
CA GLU A 218 -6.05 -0.54 -15.34
C GLU A 218 -6.38 -1.63 -14.30
N ASP A 219 -6.01 -2.87 -14.63
CA ASP A 219 -6.20 -4.05 -13.78
C ASP A 219 -5.26 -4.07 -12.56
N LEU A 220 -4.18 -3.28 -12.59
CA LEU A 220 -3.30 -3.05 -11.45
C LEU A 220 -2.65 -1.67 -11.56
N THR A 221 -2.93 -0.80 -10.59
CA THR A 221 -2.38 0.57 -10.58
C THR A 221 -1.55 0.83 -9.34
N TYR A 222 -0.25 1.00 -9.52
CA TYR A 222 0.64 1.39 -8.43
C TYR A 222 0.50 2.87 -8.09
N ILE A 223 0.38 3.17 -6.81
CA ILE A 223 0.25 4.53 -6.27
C ILE A 223 1.32 4.77 -5.20
N GLY A 224 1.53 6.03 -4.83
CA GLY A 224 2.48 6.38 -3.77
C GLY A 224 3.93 6.55 -4.23
N LYS A 225 4.72 7.07 -3.30
CA LYS A 225 6.17 7.25 -3.40
C LYS A 225 6.89 5.92 -3.18
N SER A 226 6.30 4.99 -2.43
CA SER A 226 6.78 3.62 -2.27
C SER A 226 6.52 2.84 -3.56
N SER A 227 7.45 3.00 -4.51
CA SER A 227 7.33 2.45 -5.85
C SER A 227 7.07 0.95 -5.81
N TYR A 228 6.04 0.51 -6.55
CA TYR A 228 5.66 -0.90 -6.76
C TYR A 228 5.20 -1.70 -5.53
N THR A 229 4.92 -1.05 -4.39
CA THR A 229 4.47 -1.76 -3.18
C THR A 229 3.00 -1.51 -2.85
N ILE A 230 2.46 -0.35 -3.20
CA ILE A 230 1.05 -0.01 -2.95
C ILE A 230 0.34 -0.01 -4.29
N ALA A 231 -0.72 -0.80 -4.43
CA ALA A 231 -1.49 -0.85 -5.66
C ALA A 231 -3.00 -0.85 -5.40
N LEU A 232 -3.74 -0.43 -6.43
CA LEU A 232 -5.19 -0.53 -6.53
C LEU A 232 -5.53 -1.63 -7.52
N LEU A 233 -6.43 -2.52 -7.11
CA LEU A 233 -6.86 -3.67 -7.88
C LEU A 233 -8.40 -3.68 -8.00
N PRO A 234 -8.98 -3.68 -9.22
CA PRO A 234 -10.42 -3.78 -9.43
C PRO A 234 -10.93 -5.21 -9.26
N HIS A 235 -12.24 -5.36 -9.07
CA HIS A 235 -12.89 -6.67 -9.12
C HIS A 235 -13.13 -7.14 -10.55
N SER A 236 -12.88 -8.43 -10.80
CA SER A 236 -13.05 -9.08 -12.11
C SER A 236 -13.83 -10.40 -12.04
N THR A 237 -14.26 -10.80 -10.84
CA THR A 237 -15.03 -12.01 -10.60
C THR A 237 -16.32 -12.01 -11.41
N HIS A 238 -16.63 -13.12 -12.06
CA HIS A 238 -17.86 -13.24 -12.82
C HIS A 238 -19.08 -13.38 -11.90
N GLY A 239 -20.20 -12.76 -12.29
CA GLY A 239 -21.48 -12.91 -11.59
C GLY A 239 -21.74 -11.92 -10.44
N LEU A 240 -20.92 -10.87 -10.30
CA LEU A 240 -21.10 -9.85 -9.25
C LEU A 240 -22.47 -9.14 -9.31
N SER A 241 -23.06 -9.00 -10.50
CA SER A 241 -24.42 -8.44 -10.65
C SER A 241 -25.48 -9.24 -9.89
N SER A 242 -25.31 -10.56 -9.75
CA SER A 242 -26.21 -11.39 -8.95
C SER A 242 -26.03 -11.15 -7.44
N LEU A 243 -24.82 -10.80 -6.99
CA LEU A 243 -24.60 -10.36 -5.62
C LEU A 243 -25.27 -9.01 -5.35
N GLY A 244 -25.18 -8.07 -6.30
CA GLY A 244 -25.90 -6.80 -6.23
C GLY A 244 -27.41 -6.99 -6.15
N GLU A 245 -27.99 -7.85 -7.00
CA GLU A 245 -29.42 -8.16 -6.97
C GLU A 245 -29.87 -8.73 -5.62
N ASN A 246 -29.13 -9.72 -5.08
CA ASN A 246 -29.39 -10.31 -3.77
C ASN A 246 -29.28 -9.29 -2.63
N ALA A 247 -28.29 -8.39 -2.71
CA ALA A 247 -28.11 -7.29 -1.75
C ALA A 247 -29.10 -6.13 -1.95
N LYS A 248 -29.97 -6.21 -2.97
CA LYS A 248 -30.89 -5.15 -3.38
C LYS A 248 -30.16 -3.84 -3.74
N LEU A 249 -28.99 -3.95 -4.35
CA LEU A 249 -28.14 -2.84 -4.80
C LEU A 249 -28.18 -2.71 -6.32
N TYR A 250 -28.33 -1.49 -6.79
CA TYR A 250 -28.58 -1.16 -8.19
C TYR A 250 -27.79 0.07 -8.61
N LYS A 251 -27.42 0.15 -9.89
CA LYS A 251 -26.95 1.37 -10.53
C LYS A 251 -27.94 1.86 -11.58
N LYS A 252 -28.12 3.16 -11.67
CA LYS A 252 -28.99 3.79 -12.68
C LYS A 252 -28.23 3.96 -14.00
N VAL A 253 -28.73 3.36 -15.07
CA VAL A 253 -28.18 3.44 -16.43
C VAL A 253 -29.26 3.95 -17.36
N GLY A 254 -29.11 5.19 -17.86
CA GLY A 254 -30.21 5.87 -18.56
C GLY A 254 -31.41 6.04 -17.64
N GLU A 255 -32.57 5.49 -18.02
CA GLU A 255 -33.79 5.49 -17.21
C GLU A 255 -33.98 4.20 -16.38
N ASP A 256 -33.15 3.18 -16.61
CA ASP A 256 -33.30 1.87 -16.00
C ASP A 256 -32.43 1.73 -14.74
N TYR A 257 -32.86 0.85 -13.84
CA TYR A 257 -32.05 0.38 -12.73
C TYR A 257 -31.60 -1.05 -13.03
N VAL A 258 -30.29 -1.25 -13.11
CA VAL A 258 -29.70 -2.57 -13.30
C VAL A 258 -28.99 -2.99 -12.01
N PRO A 259 -28.95 -4.28 -11.68
CA PRO A 259 -28.21 -4.76 -10.50
C PRO A 259 -26.77 -4.24 -10.51
N ASP A 260 -26.29 -3.81 -9.35
CA ASP A 260 -24.93 -3.33 -9.22
C ASP A 260 -23.94 -4.49 -9.42
N ASP A 261 -22.95 -4.29 -10.27
CA ASP A 261 -21.89 -5.26 -10.55
C ASP A 261 -20.60 -4.96 -9.80
N PHE A 262 -20.61 -3.93 -8.95
CA PHE A 262 -19.47 -3.49 -8.13
C PHE A 262 -18.21 -3.19 -8.93
N SER A 263 -18.34 -2.88 -10.23
CA SER A 263 -17.21 -2.45 -11.08
C SER A 263 -16.54 -1.14 -10.61
N HIS A 264 -17.23 -0.40 -9.73
CA HIS A 264 -16.72 0.79 -9.06
C HIS A 264 -15.90 0.50 -7.80
N GLU A 265 -15.92 -0.74 -7.32
CA GLU A 265 -15.18 -1.18 -6.13
C GLU A 265 -13.75 -1.58 -6.50
N GLN A 266 -12.79 -1.18 -5.67
CA GLN A 266 -11.37 -1.51 -5.79
C GLN A 266 -10.75 -1.79 -4.42
N THR A 267 -9.71 -2.60 -4.44
CA THR A 267 -8.97 -3.06 -3.28
C THR A 267 -7.61 -2.37 -3.20
N LEU A 268 -7.25 -1.87 -2.03
CA LEU A 268 -5.92 -1.35 -1.75
C LEU A 268 -5.02 -2.50 -1.28
N CYS A 269 -3.98 -2.80 -2.05
CA CYS A 269 -3.03 -3.86 -1.79
C CYS A 269 -1.68 -3.28 -1.38
N ILE A 270 -1.09 -3.79 -0.31
CA ILE A 270 0.28 -3.46 0.11
C ILE A 270 1.12 -4.74 0.11
N ASP A 271 2.20 -4.71 -0.66
CA ASP A 271 3.17 -5.78 -0.79
C ASP A 271 4.54 -5.33 -0.29
N ASN A 272 4.99 -5.91 0.81
CA ASN A 272 6.23 -5.56 1.48
C ASN A 272 7.24 -6.71 1.58
N GLY A 273 6.96 -7.85 0.93
CA GLY A 273 7.78 -9.06 0.98
C GLY A 273 7.64 -9.94 2.23
N LYS A 274 6.84 -9.56 3.24
CA LYS A 274 6.42 -10.45 4.35
C LYS A 274 5.10 -11.19 4.07
N GLY A 275 4.30 -10.66 3.15
CA GLY A 275 2.99 -11.15 2.77
C GLY A 275 2.12 -9.98 2.31
N LEU A 276 1.03 -10.28 1.60
CA LEU A 276 0.11 -9.27 1.09
C LEU A 276 -0.78 -8.77 2.22
N ILE A 277 -0.92 -7.45 2.33
CA ILE A 277 -1.97 -6.81 3.12
C ILE A 277 -3.04 -6.36 2.14
N ILE A 278 -4.24 -6.89 2.31
CA ILE A 278 -5.41 -6.62 1.48
C ILE A 278 -6.36 -5.74 2.29
N ILE A 279 -6.69 -4.56 1.78
CA ILE A 279 -7.59 -3.63 2.43
C ILE A 279 -8.76 -3.34 1.48
N ASN A 280 -9.93 -3.90 1.80
CA ASN A 280 -11.16 -3.67 1.05
C ASN A 280 -12.28 -3.27 2.01
N SER A 281 -12.84 -2.10 1.80
CA SER A 281 -13.71 -1.43 2.78
C SER A 281 -15.04 -2.13 3.05
N CYS A 282 -15.72 -2.64 2.02
CA CYS A 282 -17.03 -3.28 2.17
C CYS A 282 -17.07 -4.72 1.67
N SER A 283 -16.17 -5.12 0.76
CA SER A 283 -16.10 -6.46 0.20
C SER A 283 -17.41 -6.90 -0.46
N HIS A 284 -18.05 -6.04 -1.26
CA HIS A 284 -19.31 -6.41 -1.93
C HIS A 284 -19.13 -7.60 -2.87
N GLY A 285 -17.94 -7.70 -3.50
CA GLY A 285 -17.53 -8.86 -4.28
C GLY A 285 -17.31 -10.16 -3.49
N GLY A 286 -17.34 -10.11 -2.15
CA GLY A 286 -17.11 -11.22 -1.24
C GLY A 286 -15.64 -11.46 -0.92
N VAL A 287 -15.31 -11.56 0.37
CA VAL A 287 -13.92 -11.65 0.90
C VAL A 287 -13.07 -12.72 0.20
N GLU A 288 -13.63 -13.92 -0.03
CA GLU A 288 -12.92 -15.01 -0.72
C GLU A 288 -12.52 -14.63 -2.15
N ASN A 289 -13.46 -14.06 -2.92
CA ASN A 289 -13.23 -13.68 -4.30
C ASN A 289 -12.12 -12.64 -4.39
N ILE A 290 -12.15 -11.65 -3.51
CA ILE A 290 -11.16 -10.58 -3.43
C ILE A 290 -9.77 -11.15 -3.14
N ILE A 291 -9.64 -12.04 -2.17
CA ILE A 291 -8.36 -12.69 -1.87
C ILE A 291 -7.85 -13.48 -3.08
N ASN A 292 -8.73 -14.19 -3.78
CA ASN A 292 -8.35 -14.97 -4.95
C ASN A 292 -7.94 -14.09 -6.14
N GLU A 293 -8.62 -12.97 -6.37
CA GLU A 293 -8.27 -11.98 -7.39
C GLU A 293 -6.89 -11.37 -7.11
N VAL A 294 -6.67 -10.90 -5.88
CA VAL A 294 -5.39 -10.31 -5.48
C VAL A 294 -4.27 -11.34 -5.60
N ARG A 295 -4.47 -12.58 -5.16
CA ARG A 295 -3.46 -13.63 -5.33
C ARG A 295 -3.15 -13.89 -6.79
N LYS A 296 -4.17 -14.04 -7.63
CA LYS A 296 -4.00 -14.29 -9.06
C LYS A 296 -3.15 -13.22 -9.74
N GLU A 297 -3.34 -11.96 -9.37
CA GLU A 297 -2.56 -10.84 -9.91
C GLU A 297 -1.11 -10.84 -9.41
N TYR A 298 -0.88 -11.19 -8.14
CA TYR A 298 0.45 -11.11 -7.51
C TYR A 298 1.30 -12.40 -7.60
N ASP A 299 0.72 -13.54 -7.94
CA ASP A 299 1.37 -14.87 -7.95
C ASP A 299 2.25 -15.16 -9.20
N GLY A 300 2.76 -14.11 -9.88
CA GLY A 300 3.62 -14.22 -11.06
C GLY A 300 4.95 -15.00 -10.88
N TYR A 301 5.17 -15.96 -11.80
CA TYR A 301 6.36 -16.74 -12.20
C TYR A 301 7.30 -17.48 -11.21
N SER A 302 7.27 -17.30 -9.89
CA SER A 302 8.14 -18.18 -9.05
C SER A 302 7.76 -18.45 -7.60
N GLN A 303 6.92 -17.64 -6.95
CA GLN A 303 6.48 -17.91 -5.57
C GLN A 303 5.06 -17.39 -5.31
N LYS A 304 4.22 -18.27 -4.78
CA LYS A 304 2.88 -17.95 -4.24
C LYS A 304 3.05 -17.00 -3.05
N ARG A 305 2.35 -15.87 -3.04
CA ARG A 305 2.41 -14.92 -1.92
C ARG A 305 1.35 -15.25 -0.87
N SER A 306 1.77 -15.41 0.38
CA SER A 306 0.85 -15.51 1.50
C SER A 306 0.13 -14.18 1.72
N VAL A 307 -1.13 -14.24 2.18
CA VAL A 307 -1.85 -13.06 2.65
C VAL A 307 -1.57 -12.90 4.14
N TYR A 308 -0.89 -11.82 4.51
CA TYR A 308 -0.58 -11.54 5.91
C TYR A 308 -1.82 -11.04 6.65
N ALA A 309 -2.55 -10.09 6.07
CA ALA A 309 -3.76 -9.55 6.68
C ALA A 309 -4.80 -9.18 5.63
N TYR A 310 -6.07 -9.40 5.96
CA TYR A 310 -7.22 -8.85 5.25
C TYR A 310 -7.96 -7.89 6.19
N ILE A 311 -8.21 -6.67 5.72
CA ILE A 311 -8.73 -5.58 6.55
C ILE A 311 -9.94 -4.92 5.86
N GLY A 312 -11.03 -4.78 6.60
CA GLY A 312 -12.22 -4.02 6.20
C GLY A 312 -13.52 -4.76 6.49
N GLY A 313 -14.64 -4.22 6.01
CA GLY A 313 -15.97 -4.81 6.20
C GLY A 313 -16.22 -5.99 5.27
N PHE A 314 -16.99 -6.97 5.74
CA PHE A 314 -17.30 -8.22 5.01
C PHE A 314 -18.75 -8.25 4.48
N HIS A 315 -19.50 -7.17 4.65
CA HIS A 315 -20.89 -7.01 4.21
C HIS A 315 -21.87 -8.08 4.75
N LEU A 316 -21.73 -8.43 6.03
CA LEU A 316 -22.49 -9.52 6.68
C LEU A 316 -23.65 -9.04 7.56
N PHE A 317 -23.87 -7.72 7.70
CA PHE A 317 -24.86 -7.18 8.64
C PHE A 317 -26.30 -7.70 8.43
N LYS A 318 -26.65 -8.08 7.20
CA LYS A 318 -27.97 -8.64 6.84
C LYS A 318 -27.93 -10.15 6.57
N SER A 319 -26.78 -10.79 6.74
CA SER A 319 -26.60 -12.21 6.49
C SER A 319 -27.16 -13.05 7.63
N SER A 320 -27.66 -14.23 7.30
CA SER A 320 -28.05 -15.25 8.26
C SER A 320 -26.83 -15.93 8.89
N ASP A 321 -27.01 -16.54 10.07
CA ASP A 321 -25.95 -17.30 10.75
C ASP A 321 -25.39 -18.42 9.85
N GLU A 322 -26.24 -19.07 9.05
CA GLU A 322 -25.82 -20.11 8.11
C GLU A 322 -24.85 -19.55 7.04
N GLU A 323 -25.13 -18.36 6.51
CA GLU A 323 -24.25 -17.68 5.55
C GLU A 323 -22.94 -17.23 6.20
N ILE A 324 -22.99 -16.72 7.43
CA ILE A 324 -21.81 -16.28 8.17
C ILE A 324 -20.90 -17.48 8.50
N ILE A 325 -21.46 -18.60 8.98
CA ILE A 325 -20.72 -19.84 9.26
C ILE A 325 -20.15 -20.43 7.98
N LYS A 326 -20.90 -20.39 6.87
CA LYS A 326 -20.40 -20.83 5.56
C LYS A 326 -19.18 -20.02 5.15
N LEU A 327 -19.24 -18.68 5.26
CA LEU A 327 -18.08 -17.83 5.00
C LEU A 327 -16.93 -18.16 5.95
N ALA A 328 -17.18 -18.31 7.25
CA ALA A 328 -16.14 -18.65 8.22
C ALA A 328 -15.41 -19.94 7.83
N ASN A 329 -16.14 -20.98 7.41
CA ASN A 329 -15.55 -22.23 6.95
C ASN A 329 -14.72 -22.05 5.67
N THR A 330 -15.17 -21.22 4.72
CA THR A 330 -14.34 -20.83 3.59
C THR A 330 -13.05 -20.13 4.04
N LEU A 331 -13.14 -19.16 4.95
CA LEU A 331 -11.99 -18.39 5.44
C LEU A 331 -10.97 -19.23 6.23
N LYS A 332 -11.41 -20.36 6.83
CA LYS A 332 -10.49 -21.32 7.44
C LYS A 332 -9.52 -21.91 6.43
N GLU A 333 -10.00 -22.22 5.22
CA GLU A 333 -9.23 -22.82 4.13
C GLU A 333 -8.36 -21.81 3.36
N VAL A 334 -8.70 -20.52 3.46
CA VAL A 334 -7.91 -19.45 2.83
C VAL A 334 -6.63 -19.20 3.64
N GLU A 335 -5.47 -19.23 2.96
CA GLU A 335 -4.15 -18.88 3.53
C GLU A 335 -4.01 -17.38 3.85
N CYS A 336 -4.72 -16.92 4.87
CA CYS A 336 -4.64 -15.57 5.42
C CYS A 336 -4.37 -15.65 6.92
N GLU A 337 -3.32 -14.98 7.40
CA GLU A 337 -2.92 -15.08 8.81
C GLU A 337 -3.90 -14.33 9.73
N ARG A 338 -4.36 -13.14 9.33
CA ARG A 338 -5.24 -12.28 10.13
C ARG A 338 -6.37 -11.66 9.32
N PHE A 339 -7.58 -11.73 9.87
CA PHE A 339 -8.75 -11.00 9.41
C PHE A 339 -9.07 -9.91 10.43
N ILE A 340 -9.14 -8.65 9.99
CA ILE A 340 -9.44 -7.51 10.85
C ILE A 340 -10.65 -6.79 10.27
N THR A 341 -11.79 -6.86 10.96
CA THR A 341 -13.09 -6.50 10.35
C THR A 341 -13.93 -5.59 11.25
N GLY A 342 -14.90 -4.90 10.64
CA GLY A 342 -15.78 -3.94 11.30
C GLY A 342 -16.81 -3.42 10.31
N HIS A 343 -17.28 -2.20 10.51
CA HIS A 343 -18.16 -1.48 9.57
C HIS A 343 -19.43 -2.29 9.19
N CYS A 344 -19.52 -2.76 7.95
CA CYS A 344 -20.66 -3.49 7.41
C CYS A 344 -20.69 -4.99 7.80
N THR A 345 -19.70 -5.48 8.55
CA THR A 345 -19.75 -6.82 9.16
C THR A 345 -20.81 -6.87 10.26
N GLY A 346 -20.80 -5.90 11.18
CA GLY A 346 -21.71 -5.85 12.33
C GLY A 346 -21.33 -6.81 13.48
N ASP A 347 -21.70 -6.42 14.71
CA ASP A 347 -21.27 -7.11 15.94
C ASP A 347 -21.70 -8.58 15.98
N HIS A 348 -22.95 -8.88 15.59
CA HIS A 348 -23.45 -10.26 15.59
C HIS A 348 -22.64 -11.17 14.66
N ALA A 349 -22.39 -10.72 13.42
CA ALA A 349 -21.60 -11.50 12.47
C ALA A 349 -20.15 -11.65 12.94
N TYR A 350 -19.57 -10.60 13.55
CA TYR A 350 -18.24 -10.69 14.15
C TYR A 350 -18.19 -11.77 15.24
N GLU A 351 -19.15 -11.82 16.17
CA GLU A 351 -19.15 -12.84 17.23
C GLU A 351 -19.23 -14.26 16.67
N VAL A 352 -20.06 -14.49 15.65
CA VAL A 352 -20.12 -15.78 14.95
C VAL A 352 -18.78 -16.11 14.29
N LEU A 353 -18.18 -15.16 13.56
CA LEU A 353 -16.84 -15.32 12.97
C LEU A 353 -15.77 -15.59 14.03
N LYS A 354 -15.84 -14.94 15.20
CA LYS A 354 -14.88 -15.09 16.30
C LYS A 354 -14.92 -16.49 16.89
N ASN A 355 -16.12 -17.05 17.05
CA ASN A 355 -16.29 -18.44 17.48
C ASN A 355 -15.69 -19.45 16.50
N GLU A 356 -15.81 -19.18 15.20
CA GLU A 356 -15.34 -20.09 14.16
C GLU A 356 -13.83 -19.94 13.84
N LEU A 357 -13.31 -18.71 13.83
CA LEU A 357 -11.93 -18.39 13.40
C LEU A 357 -10.96 -18.18 14.58
N GLY A 358 -11.46 -18.02 15.81
CA GLY A 358 -10.65 -17.82 17.00
C GLY A 358 -9.73 -16.60 16.89
N ASP A 359 -8.44 -16.77 17.17
CA ASP A 359 -7.47 -15.66 17.17
C ASP A 359 -7.13 -15.13 15.76
N ARG A 360 -7.59 -15.79 14.70
CA ARG A 360 -7.40 -15.32 13.32
C ARG A 360 -8.30 -14.13 12.96
N VAL A 361 -9.31 -13.81 13.77
CA VAL A 361 -10.19 -12.66 13.52
C VAL A 361 -10.20 -11.68 14.71
N GLU A 362 -10.19 -10.40 14.37
CA GLU A 362 -10.20 -9.26 15.29
C GLU A 362 -11.20 -8.23 14.79
N GLN A 363 -11.95 -7.61 15.70
CA GLN A 363 -12.85 -6.50 15.36
C GLN A 363 -12.12 -5.17 15.49
N PHE A 364 -12.28 -4.29 14.52
CA PHE A 364 -11.84 -2.90 14.64
C PHE A 364 -12.99 -1.97 15.02
N HIS A 365 -12.63 -0.82 15.58
CA HIS A 365 -13.54 0.24 16.02
C HIS A 365 -12.92 1.61 15.77
N ALA A 366 -13.70 2.68 15.88
CA ALA A 366 -13.20 4.05 15.75
C ALA A 366 -12.06 4.32 16.76
N GLY A 367 -10.99 4.96 16.28
CA GLY A 367 -9.79 5.27 17.07
C GLY A 367 -8.78 4.14 17.22
N MET A 368 -9.09 2.92 16.74
CA MET A 368 -8.17 1.79 16.84
C MET A 368 -6.91 1.99 15.98
N LEU A 369 -5.75 1.72 16.57
CA LEU A 369 -4.49 1.57 15.83
C LEU A 369 -4.22 0.08 15.58
N ILE A 370 -4.15 -0.28 14.31
CA ILE A 370 -3.78 -1.61 13.84
C ILE A 370 -2.29 -1.58 13.47
N GLU A 371 -1.47 -2.28 14.24
CA GLU A 371 -0.05 -2.54 13.93
C GLU A 371 0.12 -3.93 13.30
N LEU A 372 0.89 -4.00 12.22
CA LEU A 372 1.16 -5.18 11.38
C LEU A 372 2.67 -5.44 11.21
#